data_AF-A0A7S1G7W8-F1
#
_entry.id   AF-A0A7S1G7W8-F1
#
_cell.length_a   1.000
_cell.length_b   1.000
_cell.length_c   1.000
_cell.angle_alpha   90.00
_cell.angle_beta   90.00
_cell.angle_gamma   90.00
#
_symmetry.space_group_name_H-M   'P 1'
#
loop_
_entity.id
_entity.type
_entity.pdbx_description
1 polymer ?
#
loop_
_entity_poly.entity_id
_entity_poly.type
_entity_poly.pdbx_seq_one_letter_code
_entity_poly.pdbx_strand_id
1 'polypeptide(L)'
;LEDALPADIPAIKPTPATAVDELLNRHLVLVYTGRARLAKNLLQRVLRGWALRDNVAGVVQRIVANTEALAQALVRGDISETGRLMSVSWELKKIMAPGAEPPEVTDLLEVLREADKLEGASLCGAGGGGFLALLVKRKEGDGGAVESVR
;
A
#
# COMPACT_ATOMS: atom_id res chain seq x y z
N LEU A 1 1.90 -26.93 10.01
CA LEU A 1 1.86 -25.56 9.44
C LEU A 1 2.94 -24.65 10.04
N GLU A 2 3.74 -25.13 11.00
CA GLU A 2 4.83 -24.38 11.64
C GLU A 2 6.19 -24.49 10.91
N ASP A 3 6.35 -25.45 9.98
CA ASP A 3 7.66 -25.75 9.38
C ASP A 3 8.04 -24.91 8.13
N ALA A 4 7.39 -23.76 7.89
CA ALA A 4 7.58 -22.99 6.66
C ALA A 4 7.97 -21.52 6.88
N LEU A 5 8.25 -21.09 8.11
CA LEU A 5 8.79 -19.76 8.36
C LEU A 5 10.32 -19.86 8.46
N PRO A 6 11.09 -19.25 7.55
CA PRO A 6 12.54 -19.23 7.67
C PRO A 6 12.93 -18.59 9.01
N ALA A 7 13.81 -19.28 9.74
CA ALA A 7 14.22 -18.93 11.10
C ALA A 7 14.96 -17.57 11.21
N ASP A 8 15.37 -17.00 10.09
CA ASP A 8 15.94 -15.66 10.00
C ASP A 8 15.10 -14.83 9.01
N ILE A 9 14.18 -14.03 9.53
CA ILE A 9 13.69 -12.85 8.79
C ILE A 9 14.75 -11.78 9.02
N PRO A 10 15.61 -11.47 8.03
CA PRO A 10 16.61 -10.44 8.22
C PRO A 10 15.90 -9.14 8.59
N ALA A 11 16.33 -8.54 9.69
CA ALA A 11 15.86 -7.21 10.05
C ALA A 11 16.23 -6.27 8.91
N ILE A 12 15.23 -5.85 8.14
CA ILE A 12 15.40 -4.75 7.19
C ILE A 12 15.67 -3.52 8.06
N LYS A 13 16.95 -3.15 8.20
CA LYS A 13 17.29 -1.85 8.74
C LYS A 13 16.85 -0.82 7.70
N PRO A 14 15.86 0.05 7.99
CA PRO A 14 15.61 1.18 7.12
C PRO A 14 16.90 1.99 7.12
N THR A 15 17.61 2.01 5.99
CA THR A 15 18.70 2.96 5.82
C THR A 15 18.02 4.31 5.66
N PRO A 16 18.11 5.23 6.64
CA PRO A 16 17.55 6.56 6.49
C PRO A 16 18.51 7.30 5.57
N ALA A 17 18.33 7.12 4.26
CA ALA A 17 18.87 8.07 3.31
C ALA A 17 17.95 9.27 3.40
N THR A 18 18.46 10.42 3.85
CA THR A 18 17.74 11.70 3.93
C THR A 18 16.93 12.01 2.66
N ALA A 19 17.42 11.56 1.50
CA ALA A 19 16.74 11.64 0.22
C ALA A 19 15.37 10.91 0.17
N VAL A 20 15.24 9.74 0.79
CA VAL A 20 13.95 9.01 0.85
C VAL A 20 12.96 9.75 1.73
N ASP A 21 13.41 10.32 2.85
CA ASP A 21 12.55 11.09 3.74
C ASP A 21 12.02 12.36 3.05
N GLU A 22 12.88 13.11 2.37
CA GLU A 22 12.49 14.30 1.60
C GLU A 22 11.47 13.96 0.50
N LEU A 23 11.73 12.85 -0.20
CA LEU A 23 10.87 12.35 -1.26
C LEU A 23 9.49 11.93 -0.73
N LEU A 24 9.44 11.18 0.38
CA LEU A 24 8.18 10.82 1.02
C LEU A 24 7.46 12.06 1.58
N ASN A 25 8.15 12.99 2.24
CA ASN A 25 7.54 14.22 2.75
C ASN A 25 6.91 15.09 1.65
N ARG A 26 7.44 15.00 0.43
CA ARG A 26 6.91 15.73 -0.73
C ARG A 26 5.73 15.04 -1.38
N HIS A 27 5.75 13.71 -1.47
CA HIS A 27 4.80 12.94 -2.30
C HIS A 27 3.78 12.11 -1.52
N LEU A 28 4.04 11.75 -0.27
CA LEU A 28 3.16 10.90 0.53
C LEU A 28 2.08 11.72 1.25
N VAL A 29 0.83 11.42 0.95
CA VAL A 29 -0.37 11.93 1.62
C VAL A 29 -1.04 10.79 2.36
N LEU A 30 -1.36 11.00 3.64
CA LEU A 30 -2.18 10.07 4.43
C LEU A 30 -3.58 10.66 4.62
N VAL A 31 -4.59 9.92 4.18
CA VAL A 31 -6.01 10.31 4.31
C VAL A 31 -6.70 9.35 5.26
N TYR A 32 -7.35 9.87 6.30
CA TYR A 32 -8.24 9.05 7.12
C TYR A 32 -9.57 8.85 6.40
N THR A 33 -9.97 7.59 6.23
CA THR A 33 -11.17 7.21 5.45
C THR A 33 -12.49 7.41 6.21
N GLY A 34 -12.47 7.88 7.46
CA GLY A 34 -13.66 8.00 8.30
C GLY A 34 -14.25 6.67 8.78
N ARG A 35 -13.72 5.52 8.33
CA ARG A 35 -14.21 4.19 8.71
C ARG A 35 -13.29 3.48 9.71
N ALA A 36 -13.91 2.85 10.70
CA ALA A 36 -13.24 1.92 11.59
C ALA A 36 -12.79 0.66 10.82
N ARG A 37 -11.66 0.06 11.24
CA ARG A 37 -11.06 -1.09 10.56
C ARG A 37 -11.94 -2.35 10.68
N LEU A 38 -12.12 -3.08 9.58
CA LEU A 38 -12.77 -4.40 9.53
C LEU A 38 -11.79 -5.58 9.65
N ALA A 39 -10.63 -5.36 10.30
CA ALA A 39 -9.47 -6.25 10.23
C ALA A 39 -9.76 -7.71 10.63
N LYS A 40 -10.55 -7.95 11.69
CA LYS A 40 -10.88 -9.30 12.17
C LYS A 40 -11.60 -10.14 11.10
N ASN A 41 -12.60 -9.56 10.45
CA ASN A 41 -13.44 -10.26 9.47
C ASN A 41 -12.68 -10.50 8.15
N LEU A 42 -11.81 -9.57 7.77
CA LEU A 42 -10.93 -9.73 6.60
C LEU A 42 -9.93 -10.86 6.85
N LEU A 43 -9.24 -10.85 8.01
CA LEU A 43 -8.24 -11.86 8.33
C LEU A 43 -8.82 -13.28 8.34
N GLN A 44 -9.98 -13.50 8.98
CA GLN A 44 -10.61 -14.82 8.99
C GLN A 44 -10.91 -15.34 7.58
N ARG A 45 -11.26 -14.45 6.65
CA ARG A 45 -11.53 -14.81 5.26
C ARG A 45 -10.27 -15.21 4.51
N VAL A 46 -9.19 -14.45 4.70
CA VAL A 46 -7.87 -14.77 4.13
C VAL A 46 -7.39 -16.13 4.61
N LEU A 47 -7.48 -16.38 5.93
CA LEU A 47 -7.07 -17.67 6.51
C LEU A 47 -7.92 -18.84 5.98
N ARG A 48 -9.23 -18.63 5.79
CA ARG A 48 -10.09 -19.63 5.17
C ARG A 48 -9.69 -19.92 3.73
N GLY A 49 -9.45 -18.90 2.91
CA GLY A 49 -9.01 -19.08 1.52
C GLY A 49 -7.65 -19.76 1.42
N TRP A 50 -6.74 -19.47 2.37
CA TRP A 50 -5.47 -20.18 2.50
C TRP A 50 -5.64 -21.66 2.78
N ALA A 51 -6.49 -22.01 3.75
CA ALA A 51 -6.77 -23.40 4.13
C ALA A 51 -7.39 -24.21 2.98
N LEU A 52 -8.20 -23.55 2.13
CA LEU A 52 -8.84 -24.16 0.96
C LEU A 52 -7.94 -24.21 -0.29
N ARG A 53 -6.72 -23.64 -0.23
CA ARG A 53 -5.81 -23.49 -1.38
C ARG A 53 -6.41 -22.70 -2.56
N ASP A 54 -7.30 -21.74 -2.27
CA ASP A 54 -7.97 -20.89 -3.26
C ASP A 54 -7.04 -19.79 -3.82
N ASN A 55 -5.91 -20.17 -4.41
CA ASN A 55 -4.93 -19.27 -5.06
C ASN A 55 -4.28 -18.21 -4.14
N VAL A 56 -4.64 -18.14 -2.85
CA VAL A 56 -4.10 -17.16 -1.89
C VAL A 56 -2.58 -17.27 -1.78
N ALA A 57 -2.03 -18.48 -1.79
CA ALA A 57 -0.58 -18.70 -1.74
C ALA A 57 0.15 -18.08 -2.94
N GLY A 58 -0.40 -18.21 -4.15
CA GLY A 58 0.16 -17.58 -5.35
C GLY A 58 0.08 -16.05 -5.31
N VAL A 59 -1.02 -15.50 -4.76
CA VAL A 59 -1.15 -14.05 -4.55
C VAL A 59 -0.11 -13.55 -3.54
N VAL A 60 0.12 -14.27 -2.44
CA VAL A 60 1.14 -13.90 -1.43
C VAL A 60 2.54 -13.91 -2.04
N GLN A 61 2.90 -14.91 -2.84
CA GLN A 61 4.19 -14.94 -3.55
C GLN A 61 4.37 -13.71 -4.44
N ARG A 62 3.32 -13.29 -5.15
CA ARG A 62 3.34 -12.08 -5.99
C ARG A 62 3.50 -10.80 -5.15
N ILE A 63 2.89 -10.72 -3.97
CA ILE A 63 3.07 -9.59 -3.04
C ILE A 63 4.53 -9.49 -2.58
N VAL A 64 5.13 -10.63 -2.19
CA VAL A 64 6.54 -10.67 -1.77
C VAL A 64 7.46 -10.20 -2.89
N ALA A 65 7.32 -10.76 -4.09
CA ALA A 65 8.11 -10.36 -5.26
C ALA A 65 7.95 -8.86 -5.60
N ASN A 66 6.73 -8.33 -5.52
CA ASN A 66 6.46 -6.91 -5.76
C ASN A 66 7.09 -5.99 -4.70
N THR A 67 7.20 -6.47 -3.45
CA THR A 67 7.75 -5.67 -2.33
C THR A 67 9.24 -5.40 -2.52
N GLU A 68 10.00 -6.35 -3.04
CA GLU A 68 11.42 -6.15 -3.36
C GLU A 68 11.60 -5.07 -4.43
N ALA A 69 10.82 -5.13 -5.52
CA ALA A 69 10.84 -4.11 -6.57
C ALA A 69 10.44 -2.74 -6.02
N LEU A 70 9.42 -2.68 -5.15
CA LEU A 70 8.94 -1.44 -4.54
C LEU A 70 10.03 -0.79 -3.67
N ALA A 71 10.71 -1.57 -2.85
CA ALA A 71 11.80 -1.07 -2.01
C ALA A 71 12.95 -0.51 -2.85
N GLN A 72 13.32 -1.18 -3.94
CA GLN A 72 14.37 -0.70 -4.83
C GLN A 72 13.96 0.57 -5.59
N ALA A 73 12.71 0.68 -6.05
CA ALA A 73 12.19 1.88 -6.70
C ALA A 73 12.23 3.09 -5.75
N LEU A 74 11.83 2.89 -4.50
CA LEU A 74 11.85 3.92 -3.47
C LEU A 74 13.28 4.41 -3.18
N VAL A 75 14.24 3.49 -3.02
CA VAL A 75 15.66 3.83 -2.77
C VAL A 75 16.29 4.57 -3.95
N ARG A 76 15.87 4.29 -5.19
CA ARG A 76 16.30 5.04 -6.38
C ARG A 76 15.64 6.42 -6.51
N GLY A 77 14.64 6.72 -5.68
CA GLY A 77 13.86 7.94 -5.78
C GLY A 77 12.89 7.98 -6.98
N ASP A 78 12.57 6.82 -7.57
CA ASP A 78 11.63 6.73 -8.68
C ASP A 78 10.20 6.69 -8.14
N ILE A 79 9.61 7.88 -7.96
CA ILE A 79 8.26 8.05 -7.39
C ILE A 79 7.18 7.41 -8.26
N SER A 80 7.31 7.50 -9.58
CA SER A 80 6.29 6.97 -10.49
C SER A 80 6.27 5.44 -10.43
N GLU A 81 7.44 4.81 -10.48
CA GLU A 81 7.53 3.36 -10.32
C GLU A 81 7.14 2.91 -8.91
N THR A 82 7.51 3.67 -7.87
CA THR A 82 7.08 3.40 -6.49
C THR A 82 5.56 3.43 -6.37
N GLY A 83 4.89 4.45 -6.93
CA GLY A 83 3.43 4.56 -6.95
C GLY A 83 2.77 3.42 -7.72
N ARG A 84 3.29 3.07 -8.89
CA ARG A 84 2.79 1.95 -9.69
C ARG A 84 2.87 0.64 -8.90
N LEU A 85 4.03 0.33 -8.32
CA LEU A 85 4.25 -0.89 -7.53
C LEU A 85 3.42 -0.90 -6.24
N MET A 86 3.22 0.25 -5.60
CA MET A 86 2.34 0.40 -4.44
C MET A 86 0.88 0.05 -4.80
N SER A 87 0.42 0.48 -5.97
CA SER A 87 -0.91 0.14 -6.49
C SER A 87 -1.02 -1.34 -6.85
N VAL A 88 0.04 -1.95 -7.40
CA VAL A 88 0.07 -3.40 -7.65
C VAL A 88 -0.07 -4.18 -6.34
N SER A 89 0.65 -3.80 -5.28
CA SER A 89 0.48 -4.39 -3.94
C SER A 89 -0.96 -4.26 -3.45
N TRP A 90 -1.61 -3.13 -3.72
CA TRP A 90 -3.00 -2.90 -3.33
C TRP A 90 -3.99 -3.82 -4.06
N GLU A 91 -3.86 -3.94 -5.38
CA GLU A 91 -4.70 -4.85 -6.18
C GLU A 91 -4.53 -6.31 -5.76
N LEU A 92 -3.29 -6.75 -5.53
CA LEU A 92 -3.02 -8.11 -5.02
C LEU A 92 -3.67 -8.34 -3.66
N LYS A 93 -3.60 -7.34 -2.77
CA LYS A 93 -4.24 -7.41 -1.45
C LYS A 93 -5.76 -7.48 -1.55
N LYS A 94 -6.39 -6.78 -2.50
CA LYS A 94 -7.84 -6.88 -2.75
C LYS A 94 -8.28 -8.25 -3.24
N ILE A 95 -7.46 -8.91 -4.08
CA ILE A 95 -7.70 -10.31 -4.48
C ILE A 95 -7.72 -11.22 -3.26
N MET A 96 -6.75 -11.06 -2.36
CA MET A 96 -6.65 -11.88 -1.15
C MET A 96 -7.77 -11.59 -0.13
N ALA A 97 -8.17 -10.33 0.00
CA ALA A 97 -9.13 -9.88 1.00
C ALA A 97 -10.31 -9.11 0.35
N PRO A 98 -11.31 -9.81 -0.22
CA PRO A 98 -12.50 -9.16 -0.77
C PRO A 98 -13.17 -8.24 0.26
N GLY A 99 -13.51 -7.01 -0.14
CA GLY A 99 -14.06 -5.99 0.77
C GLY A 99 -13.00 -5.24 1.59
N ALA A 100 -11.71 -5.38 1.25
CA ALA A 100 -10.66 -4.53 1.81
C ALA A 100 -10.77 -3.07 1.35
N GLU A 101 -11.42 -2.77 0.24
CA GLU A 101 -11.64 -1.41 -0.28
C GLU A 101 -13.08 -0.97 0.00
N PRO A 102 -13.29 0.01 0.90
CA PRO A 102 -14.58 0.68 1.04
C PRO A 102 -14.92 1.51 -0.19
N PRO A 103 -16.21 1.68 -0.53
CA PRO A 103 -16.64 2.48 -1.69
C PRO A 103 -16.06 3.91 -1.69
N GLU A 104 -15.97 4.56 -0.53
CA GLU A 104 -15.44 5.92 -0.43
C GLU A 104 -13.95 6.00 -0.81
N VAL A 105 -13.21 4.90 -0.63
CA VAL A 105 -11.82 4.81 -1.10
C VAL A 105 -11.80 4.66 -2.62
N THR A 106 -12.67 3.83 -3.20
CA THR A 106 -12.78 3.67 -4.64
C THR A 106 -13.09 5.01 -5.31
N ASP A 107 -14.11 5.73 -4.84
CA ASP A 107 -14.54 7.02 -5.40
C ASP A 107 -13.41 8.07 -5.33
N LEU A 108 -12.73 8.17 -4.19
CA LEU A 108 -11.60 9.10 -4.03
C LEU A 108 -10.45 8.77 -5.00
N LEU A 109 -10.12 7.50 -5.17
CA LEU A 109 -9.04 7.08 -6.07
C LEU A 109 -9.39 7.34 -7.53
N GLU A 110 -10.65 7.19 -7.94
CA GLU A 110 -11.11 7.53 -9.28
C GLU A 110 -10.94 9.02 -9.56
N VAL A 111 -11.43 9.90 -8.68
CA VAL A 111 -11.27 11.35 -8.80
C VAL A 111 -9.81 11.76 -8.93
N LEU A 112 -8.92 11.18 -8.12
CA LEU A 112 -7.49 11.50 -8.15
C LEU A 112 -6.78 11.01 -9.42
N ARG A 113 -7.22 9.87 -9.98
CA ARG A 113 -6.71 9.34 -11.26
C ARG A 113 -7.18 10.20 -12.43
N GLU A 114 -8.46 10.57 -12.48
CA GLU A 114 -9.02 11.45 -13.52
C GLU A 114 -8.33 12.81 -13.53
N ALA A 115 -7.97 13.33 -12.36
CA ALA A 115 -7.23 14.58 -12.23
C ALA A 115 -5.72 14.47 -12.56
N ASP A 116 -5.23 13.28 -12.92
CA ASP A 116 -3.80 12.96 -13.13
C ASP A 116 -2.89 13.36 -11.95
N LYS A 117 -3.40 13.24 -10.71
CA LYS A 117 -2.69 13.65 -9.49
C LYS A 117 -2.04 12.49 -8.74
N LEU A 118 -2.31 11.24 -9.13
CA LEU A 118 -1.94 10.06 -8.38
C LEU A 118 -0.83 9.26 -9.10
N GLU A 119 0.24 8.96 -8.38
CA GLU A 119 1.23 7.96 -8.79
C GLU A 119 0.84 6.57 -8.28
N GLY A 120 0.29 6.49 -7.06
CA GLY A 120 -0.24 5.25 -6.54
C GLY A 120 -0.93 5.35 -5.19
N ALA A 121 -1.62 4.28 -4.81
CA ALA A 121 -2.37 4.24 -3.57
C ALA A 121 -2.40 2.84 -2.94
N SER A 122 -2.55 2.80 -1.62
CA SER A 122 -2.78 1.56 -0.87
C SER A 122 -3.40 1.87 0.47
N LEU A 123 -4.41 1.08 0.86
CA LEU A 123 -5.01 1.19 2.18
C LEU A 123 -4.12 0.48 3.21
N CYS A 124 -3.76 1.19 4.29
CA CYS A 124 -2.83 0.67 5.30
C CYS A 124 -3.43 -0.51 6.10
N GLY A 125 -2.55 -1.36 6.64
CA GLY A 125 -2.96 -2.49 7.51
C GLY A 125 -3.66 -3.61 6.73
N ALA A 126 -4.71 -4.20 7.30
CA ALA A 126 -5.49 -5.26 6.62
C ALA A 126 -6.49 -4.71 5.58
N GLY A 127 -6.82 -3.41 5.65
CA GLY A 127 -7.86 -2.75 4.86
C GLY A 127 -9.22 -2.64 5.59
N GLY A 128 -10.26 -2.29 4.83
CA GLY A 128 -11.64 -2.11 5.31
C GLY A 128 -11.89 -0.80 6.08
N GLY A 129 -10.91 0.10 6.15
CA GLY A 129 -10.98 1.40 6.83
C GLY A 129 -9.60 1.87 7.32
N GLY A 130 -9.57 2.92 8.13
CA GLY A 130 -8.33 3.52 8.63
C GLY A 130 -7.71 4.53 7.66
N PHE A 131 -6.40 4.45 7.46
CA PHE A 131 -5.66 5.38 6.62
C PHE A 131 -5.42 4.83 5.23
N LEU A 132 -5.65 5.67 4.23
CA LEU A 132 -5.26 5.50 2.85
C LEU A 132 -3.94 6.25 2.63
N ALA A 133 -2.92 5.53 2.19
CA ALA A 133 -1.68 6.14 1.74
C ALA A 133 -1.78 6.41 0.24
N LEU A 134 -1.44 7.65 -0.15
CA LEU A 134 -1.43 8.13 -1.53
C LEU A 134 -0.04 8.67 -1.84
N LEU A 135 0.54 8.23 -2.94
CA LEU A 135 1.67 8.90 -3.56
C LEU A 135 1.13 9.80 -4.66
N VAL A 136 1.29 11.11 -4.47
CA VAL A 136 0.75 12.12 -5.38
C VAL A 136 1.85 12.74 -6.25
N LYS A 137 1.48 13.14 -7.45
CA LYS A 137 2.33 13.97 -8.32
C LYS A 137 2.50 15.34 -7.66
N ARG A 138 3.74 15.84 -7.66
CA ARG A 138 4.04 17.23 -7.28
C ARG A 138 4.90 17.85 -8.36
N LYS A 139 4.59 19.09 -8.75
CA LYS A 139 5.46 19.86 -9.64
C LYS A 139 6.54 20.58 -8.82
N GLU A 140 7.61 21.02 -9.48
CA GLU A 140 8.52 21.99 -8.88
C GLU A 140 7.75 23.28 -8.57
N GLY A 141 7.81 23.72 -7.31
CA GLY A 141 7.13 24.93 -6.82
C GLY A 141 5.86 24.68 -5.97
N ASP A 142 5.33 23.46 -5.91
CA ASP A 142 4.24 23.14 -5.00
C ASP A 142 4.79 23.03 -3.57
N GLY A 143 4.63 24.11 -2.78
CA GLY A 143 5.00 24.18 -1.36
C GLY A 143 4.47 22.99 -0.55
N GLY A 144 5.35 22.44 0.27
CA GLY A 144 5.15 21.21 1.03
C GLY A 144 4.21 21.34 2.24
N ALA A 145 4.09 20.19 2.92
CA ALA A 145 3.16 19.85 3.99
C ALA A 145 1.75 19.52 3.49
N VAL A 146 1.49 18.22 3.44
CA VAL A 146 0.14 17.68 3.50
C VAL A 146 -0.42 18.09 4.85
N GLU A 147 -1.14 19.20 4.92
CA GLU A 147 -1.96 19.51 6.09
C GLU A 147 -2.96 18.38 6.27
N SER A 148 -3.02 17.84 7.49
CA SER A 148 -4.02 16.86 7.86
C SER A 148 -5.41 17.48 7.65
N VAL A 149 -6.07 17.11 6.56
CA VAL A 149 -7.48 17.43 6.37
C VAL A 149 -8.23 16.64 7.43
N ARG A 150 -8.75 17.36 8.42
CA ARG A 150 -9.55 16.83 9.53
C ARG A 150 -10.92 16.37 9.05
#